data_AF-A0A8I1U1T2-F1
#
_entry.id   AF-A0A8I1U1T2-F1
#
_cell.length_a   1.000
_cell.length_b   1.000
_cell.length_c   1.000
_cell.angle_alpha   90.00
_cell.angle_beta   90.00
_cell.angle_gamma   90.00
#
_symmetry.space_group_name_H-M   'P 1'
#
loop_
_entity.id
_entity.type
_entity.pdbx_description
1 polymer ?
#
loop_
_entity_poly.entity_id
_entity_poly.type
_entity_poly.pdbx_seq_one_letter_code
_entity_poly.pdbx_strand_id
1 'polypeptide(L)' 'KEKLRERLWKIEGIMNELKNHHCLSKAKYRGLDNMQIQAYMAAITINIKRLVNFLLSSIKLHLMIND' A
#
# COMPACT_ATOMS: atom_id res chain seq x y z
N LYS A 1 -19.60 -7.86 -14.80
CA LYS A 1 -20.03 -6.78 -13.87
C LYS A 1 -19.49 -6.98 -12.46
N GLU A 2 -19.49 -8.20 -11.93
CA GLU A 2 -18.99 -8.54 -10.59
C GLU A 2 -17.49 -8.28 -10.39
N LYS A 3 -16.63 -8.77 -11.30
CA LYS A 3 -15.18 -8.50 -11.30
C LYS A 3 -14.79 -7.01 -11.30
N LEU A 4 -15.62 -6.15 -11.88
CA LEU A 4 -15.41 -4.70 -11.84
C LEU A 4 -15.73 -4.14 -10.45
N ARG A 5 -16.83 -4.59 -9.84
CA ARG A 5 -17.20 -4.19 -8.46
C ARG A 5 -16.13 -4.59 -7.46
N GLU A 6 -15.59 -5.81 -7.55
CA GLU A 6 -14.49 -6.25 -6.69
C GLU A 6 -13.24 -5.37 -6.81
N ARG A 7 -12.87 -5.00 -8.05
CA ARG A 7 -11.73 -4.12 -8.30
C ARG A 7 -11.94 -2.73 -7.69
N LEU A 8 -13.13 -2.15 -7.89
CA LEU A 8 -13.47 -0.85 -7.33
C LEU A 8 -13.44 -0.86 -5.80
N TRP A 9 -14.03 -1.90 -5.18
CA TRP A 9 -14.01 -2.06 -3.74
C TRP A 9 -12.59 -2.18 -3.17
N LYS A 10 -11.72 -2.96 -3.82
CA LYS A 10 -10.29 -3.06 -3.43
C LYS A 10 -9.57 -1.72 -3.55
N ILE A 11 -9.81 -0.98 -4.63
CA ILE A 11 -9.20 0.34 -4.86
C ILE A 11 -9.66 1.33 -3.79
N GLU A 12 -10.94 1.30 -3.43
CA GLU A 12 -11.49 2.18 -2.38
C GLU A 12 -10.81 1.94 -1.03
N GLY A 13 -10.61 0.67 -0.64
CA GLY A 13 -9.86 0.32 0.56
C GLY A 13 -8.42 0.86 0.55
N ILE A 14 -7.70 0.68 -0.57
CA ILE A 14 -6.34 1.21 -0.74
C ILE A 14 -6.35 2.74 -0.66
N MET A 15 -7.30 3.41 -1.29
CA MET A 15 -7.39 4.87 -1.28
C MET A 15 -7.72 5.42 0.12
N ASN A 16 -8.53 4.71 0.89
CA ASN A 16 -8.80 5.05 2.29
C ASN A 16 -7.53 4.95 3.15
N GLU A 17 -6.75 3.89 2.99
CA GLU A 17 -5.45 3.73 3.66
C GLU A 17 -4.48 4.86 3.28
N LEU A 18 -4.38 5.18 1.99
CA LEU A 18 -3.51 6.24 1.51
C LEU A 18 -3.87 7.62 2.08
N LYS A 19 -5.18 7.93 2.17
CA LYS A 19 -5.66 9.20 2.72
C LYS A 19 -5.36 9.34 4.21
N ASN A 20 -5.58 8.29 4.99
CA ASN A 20 -5.52 8.33 6.45
C ASN A 20 -4.12 8.04 7.01
N HIS A 21 -3.37 7.13 6.41
CA HIS A 21 -2.09 6.66 6.94
C HIS A 21 -0.87 7.15 6.15
N HIS A 22 -1.05 7.57 4.89
CA HIS A 22 0.06 8.02 4.03
C HIS A 22 -0.05 9.47 3.58
N CYS A 23 -0.78 10.29 4.36
CA CYS A 23 -0.87 11.74 4.22
C CYS A 23 -1.40 12.23 2.85
N LEU A 24 -2.01 11.37 2.04
CA LEU A 24 -2.55 11.77 0.74
C LEU A 24 -3.71 12.77 0.88
N SER A 25 -4.42 12.76 2.00
CA SER A 25 -5.44 13.78 2.34
C SER A 25 -4.85 15.19 2.40
N LYS A 26 -3.63 15.34 2.92
CA LYS A 26 -2.93 16.63 3.03
C LYS A 26 -2.40 17.12 1.68
N ALA A 27 -2.08 16.20 0.76
CA ALA A 27 -1.59 16.52 -0.56
C ALA A 27 -2.66 17.12 -1.49
N LYS A 28 -3.95 16.93 -1.18
CA LYS A 28 -5.10 17.49 -1.94
C LYS A 28 -4.98 18.99 -2.19
N TYR A 29 -4.42 19.74 -1.23
CA TYR A 29 -4.31 21.20 -1.30
C TYR A 29 -3.05 21.71 -2.01
N ARG A 30 -2.22 20.82 -2.56
CA ARG A 30 -0.90 21.17 -3.14
C ARG A 30 -0.85 21.08 -4.68
N GLY A 31 -1.97 20.82 -5.34
CA GLY A 31 -2.04 20.64 -6.80
C GLY A 31 -1.75 19.20 -7.24
N LEU A 32 -2.03 18.91 -8.51
CA LEU A 32 -2.01 17.56 -9.07
C LEU A 32 -0.61 16.95 -9.09
N ASP A 33 0.41 17.71 -9.48
CA ASP A 33 1.79 17.21 -9.56
C ASP A 33 2.31 16.77 -8.18
N ASN A 34 2.05 17.58 -7.16
CA ASN A 34 2.41 17.25 -5.78
C ASN A 34 1.59 16.08 -5.22
N MET A 35 0.32 15.94 -5.62
CA MET A 35 -0.50 14.77 -5.28
C MET A 35 0.08 13.49 -5.91
N GLN A 36 0.52 13.55 -7.17
CA GLN A 36 1.12 12.40 -7.86
C GLN A 36 2.42 11.96 -7.18
N ILE A 37 3.32 12.90 -6.86
CA ILE A 37 4.55 12.60 -6.13
C ILE A 37 4.23 11.93 -4.78
N GLN A 38 3.27 12.45 -4.02
CA GLN A 38 2.85 11.83 -2.76
C GLN A 38 2.27 10.43 -2.96
N ALA A 39 1.48 10.21 -4.01
CA ALA A 39 0.92 8.91 -4.34
C ALA A 39 2.01 7.90 -4.69
N TYR A 40 3.02 8.28 -5.47
CA TYR A 40 4.17 7.43 -5.78
C TYR A 40 4.99 7.08 -4.53
N MET A 41 5.31 8.07 -3.69
CA MET A 41 6.02 7.84 -2.43
C MET A 41 5.25 6.90 -1.49
N ALA A 42 3.93 7.07 -1.40
CA ALA A 42 3.08 6.19 -0.60
C ALA A 42 3.05 4.76 -1.15
N ALA A 43 2.93 4.60 -2.48
CA ALA A 43 2.97 3.29 -3.14
C ALA A 43 4.31 2.57 -2.91
N ILE A 44 5.44 3.30 -3.02
CA ILE A 44 6.78 2.78 -2.71
C ILE A 44 6.84 2.30 -1.26
N THR A 45 6.36 3.12 -0.31
CA THR A 45 6.35 2.77 1.11
C THR A 45 5.55 1.49 1.39
N ILE A 46 4.36 1.36 0.80
CA ILE A 46 3.50 0.17 0.95
C ILE A 46 4.20 -1.07 0.37
N ASN A 47 4.82 -0.96 -0.80
CA ASN A 47 5.54 -2.08 -1.41
C ASN A 47 6.75 -2.51 -0.58
N ILE A 48 7.50 -1.57 0.00
CA ILE A 48 8.61 -1.87 0.92
C ILE A 48 8.09 -2.60 2.16
N LYS A 49 7.00 -2.13 2.79
CA LYS A 49 6.39 -2.82 3.94
C LYS A 49 6.01 -4.28 3.60
N ARG A 50 5.42 -4.50 2.42
CA ARG A 50 5.06 -5.85 1.94
C ARG A 50 6.29 -6.72 1.73
N LEU A 51 7.35 -6.18 1.13
CA LEU A 51 8.61 -6.90 0.91
C LEU A 51 9.26 -7.30 2.23
N VAL A 52 9.36 -6.38 3.19
CA VAL A 52 9.91 -6.66 4.52
C VAL A 52 9.09 -7.75 5.22
N ASN A 53 7.76 -7.63 5.21
CA ASN A 53 6.90 -8.63 5.83
C ASN A 53 7.04 -10.02 5.18
N PHE A 54 7.18 -10.06 3.86
CA PHE A 54 7.45 -11.30 3.12
C PHE A 54 8.78 -11.92 3.55
N LEU A 55 9.87 -11.15 3.55
CA LEU A 55 11.20 -11.63 3.95
C LEU A 55 11.21 -12.16 5.40
N LEU A 56 10.59 -11.42 6.33
CA LEU A 56 10.47 -11.86 7.73
C LEU A 56 9.68 -13.17 7.85
N SER A 57 8.59 -13.30 7.09
CA SER A 57 7.79 -14.52 7.09
C SER A 57 8.56 -15.70 6.49
N SER A 58 9.34 -15.48 5.42
CA SER A 58 10.20 -16.50 4.82
C SER A 58 11.29 -16.98 5.76
N ILE A 59 11.96 -16.05 6.47
CA ILE A 59 12.98 -16.40 7.47
C ILE A 59 12.35 -17.21 8.61
N LYS A 60 11.20 -16.76 9.13
CA LYS A 60 10.48 -17.46 10.21
C LYS A 60 10.08 -18.87 9.80
N LEU A 61 9.57 -19.03 8.58
CA LEU A 61 9.20 -20.34 8.03
C LEU A 61 10.42 -21.25 7.90
N HIS A 62 11.55 -20.71 7.43
CA HIS A 62 12.79 -21.48 7.33
C HIS A 62 13.27 -21.97 8.69
N LEU A 63 13.27 -21.11 9.72
CA LEU A 63 13.64 -21.52 11.08
C LEU A 63 12.73 -22.65 11.59
N MET A 64 11.41 -22.50 11.45
CA MET A 64 10.42 -23.49 11.89
C MET A 64 10.53 -24.86 11.20
N ILE A 65 11.11 -24.93 9.99
CA ILE A 65 11.32 -26.20 9.26
C ILE A 65 12.62 -26.89 9.71
N ASN A 66 13.61 -26.12 10.18
CA ASN A 66 14.93 -26.64 10.56
C ASN A 66 15.08 -26.89 12.08
N ASP A 67 14.10 -26.46 12.88
CA ASP A 67 13.89 -26.88 14.27
C ASP A 67 13.14 -28.22 14.33
#